data_AF-A0A379FIU8-F1
#
_entry.id   AF-A0A379FIU8-F1
#
_cell.length_a   1.000
_cell.length_b   1.000
_cell.length_c   1.000
_cell.angle_alpha   90.00
_cell.angle_beta   90.00
_cell.angle_gamma   90.00
#
_symmetry.space_group_name_H-M   'P 1'
#
loop_
_entity.id
_entity.type
_entity.pdbx_description
1 polymer ?
#
loop_
_entity_poly.entity_id
_entity_poly.type
_entity_poly.pdbx_seq_one_letter_code
_entity_poly.pdbx_strand_id
1 'polypeptide(L)'
;MDSPEFAQDPHGDRILFDSHMRRAEPRTPERYSAKLRRRSYSYSLGLTPSGQLDMGLVFVSFQNNLKKGFIDTQKRLNGEPLERYIKPFWWGLLLRITRRHHKQAIY
;
A
#
# COMPACT_ATOMS: atom_id res chain seq x y z
N MET A 1 -8.17 13.78 8.95
CA MET A 1 -7.54 12.67 9.71
C MET A 1 -6.30 13.25 10.34
N ASP A 2 -6.16 13.06 11.65
CA ASP A 2 -5.13 13.73 12.42
C ASP A 2 -3.74 13.14 12.15
N SER A 3 -2.71 13.95 12.38
CA SER A 3 -1.33 13.51 12.24
C SER A 3 -0.98 12.56 13.40
N PRO A 4 -0.21 11.48 13.18
CA PRO A 4 0.28 10.62 14.23
C PRO A 4 1.50 11.24 14.96
N GLU A 5 1.87 12.49 14.66
CA GLU A 5 2.88 13.27 15.40
C GLU A 5 4.13 12.47 15.81
N PHE A 6 4.74 11.74 14.87
CA PHE A 6 5.87 10.83 15.16
C PHE A 6 7.07 11.51 15.83
N ALA A 7 7.25 12.82 15.64
CA ALA A 7 8.29 13.59 16.31
C ALA A 7 8.07 13.71 17.84
N GLN A 8 6.81 13.64 18.29
CA GLN A 8 6.44 13.63 19.71
C GLN A 8 6.44 12.21 20.31
N ASP A 9 6.70 11.18 19.50
CA ASP A 9 6.83 9.78 19.91
C ASP A 9 8.20 9.21 19.48
N PRO A 10 9.31 9.73 20.04
CA PRO A 10 10.66 9.39 19.63
C PRO A 10 11.10 8.00 20.07
N HIS A 11 10.39 7.39 21.03
CA HIS A 11 10.66 6.03 21.52
C HIS A 11 9.72 4.98 20.92
N GLY A 12 8.65 5.41 20.22
CA GLY A 12 7.70 4.48 19.60
C GLY A 12 6.76 3.83 20.60
N ASP A 13 6.54 4.45 21.75
CA ASP A 13 5.71 3.89 22.84
C ASP A 13 4.22 3.94 22.49
N ARG A 14 3.81 4.94 21.69
CA ARG A 14 2.40 5.09 21.26
C ARG A 14 2.14 4.40 19.94
N ILE A 15 2.99 4.64 18.94
CA ILE A 15 2.89 4.00 17.63
C ILE A 15 4.20 3.28 17.38
N LEU A 16 4.19 1.97 17.63
CA LEU A 16 5.37 1.11 17.52
C LEU A 16 6.11 1.33 16.20
N PHE A 17 7.45 1.32 16.26
CA PHE A 17 8.31 1.49 15.07
C PHE A 17 8.05 0.44 13.99
N ASP A 18 7.67 -0.77 14.41
CA ASP A 18 7.39 -1.88 13.52
C ASP A 18 5.92 -1.93 13.06
N SER A 19 5.07 -1.00 13.51
CA SER A 19 3.67 -0.92 13.09
C SER A 19 3.55 -0.68 11.59
N HIS A 20 2.58 -1.34 10.97
CA HIS A 20 2.33 -1.26 9.52
C HIS A 20 2.27 0.18 9.01
N MET A 21 1.53 1.05 9.71
CA MET A 21 1.37 2.45 9.33
C MET A 21 2.69 3.22 9.35
N ARG A 22 3.49 3.08 10.43
CA ARG A 22 4.75 3.81 10.61
C ARG A 22 5.83 3.31 9.64
N ARG A 23 5.86 2.01 9.35
CA ARG A 23 6.73 1.42 8.32
C ARG A 23 6.33 1.81 6.91
N ALA A 24 5.03 1.77 6.59
CA ALA A 24 4.52 2.12 5.26
C ALA A 24 4.82 3.58 4.90
N GLU A 25 4.56 4.51 5.81
CA GLU A 25 4.78 5.95 5.63
C GLU A 25 5.44 6.55 6.88
N PRO A 26 6.78 6.54 6.98
CA PRO A 26 7.50 7.05 8.15
C PRO A 26 7.46 8.58 8.29
N ARG A 27 6.84 9.29 7.33
CA ARG A 27 6.67 10.77 7.29
C ARG A 27 7.96 11.54 7.53
N THR A 28 9.08 11.04 6.99
CA THR A 28 10.39 11.70 7.05
C THR A 28 10.54 12.69 5.89
N PRO A 29 10.84 13.98 6.12
CA PRO A 29 10.88 15.00 5.07
C PRO A 29 11.92 14.73 3.96
N GLU A 30 13.02 14.07 4.30
CA GLU A 30 14.18 13.89 3.40
C GLU A 30 14.06 12.65 2.49
N ARG A 31 13.17 11.71 2.81
CA ARG A 31 12.95 10.52 1.99
C ARG A 31 11.89 10.82 0.95
N TYR A 32 12.30 10.79 -0.33
CA TYR A 32 11.40 10.87 -1.48
C TYR A 32 10.45 9.66 -1.55
N SER A 33 9.45 9.58 -0.67
CA SER A 33 8.34 8.63 -0.78
C SER A 33 7.32 9.16 -1.79
N ALA A 34 6.95 8.35 -2.78
CA ALA A 34 5.79 8.67 -3.61
C ALA A 34 4.54 8.24 -2.84
N LYS A 35 3.62 9.20 -2.59
CA LYS A 35 2.32 8.89 -1.97
C LYS A 35 1.57 7.88 -2.83
N LEU A 36 1.23 6.74 -2.22
CA LEU A 36 0.41 5.70 -2.83
C LEU A 36 -1.06 6.08 -2.76
N ARG A 37 -1.74 6.22 -3.90
CA ARG A 37 -3.21 6.28 -3.92
C ARG A 37 -3.75 4.85 -3.91
N ARG A 38 -4.04 4.33 -2.72
CA ARG A 38 -4.64 3.00 -2.53
C ARG A 38 -6.14 3.01 -2.89
N ARG A 39 -6.60 2.00 -3.62
CA ARG A 39 -8.00 1.77 -4.02
C ARG A 39 -8.30 0.27 -4.05
N SER A 40 -8.05 -0.36 -2.92
CA SER A 40 -8.16 -1.81 -2.72
C SER A 40 -9.59 -2.23 -2.38
N TYR A 41 -9.89 -3.52 -2.50
CA TYR A 41 -11.20 -4.10 -2.19
C TYR A 41 -11.03 -5.35 -1.32
N SER A 42 -11.94 -5.56 -0.38
CA SER A 42 -12.02 -6.83 0.36
C SER A 42 -12.58 -7.93 -0.54
N TYR A 43 -12.14 -9.17 -0.33
CA TYR A 43 -12.72 -10.34 -0.97
C TYR A 43 -13.06 -11.42 0.07
N SER A 44 -14.02 -12.28 -0.28
CA SER A 44 -14.42 -13.47 0.49
C SER A 44 -14.92 -14.52 -0.50
N LEU A 45 -14.27 -15.69 -0.53
CA LEU A 45 -14.52 -16.77 -1.50
C LEU A 45 -15.02 -18.08 -0.87
N GLY A 46 -15.23 -18.10 0.45
CA GLY A 46 -15.73 -19.27 1.19
C GLY A 46 -14.62 -19.93 2.01
N LEU A 47 -14.48 -21.25 1.88
CA LEU A 47 -13.51 -22.04 2.63
C LEU A 47 -12.41 -22.60 1.73
N THR A 48 -11.17 -22.59 2.22
CA THR A 48 -10.04 -23.31 1.64
C THR A 48 -10.22 -24.83 1.81
N PRO A 49 -9.44 -25.67 1.11
CA PRO A 49 -9.45 -27.13 1.34
C PRO A 49 -9.09 -27.54 2.78
N SER A 50 -8.38 -26.69 3.52
CA SER A 50 -8.06 -26.90 4.95
C SER A 50 -9.16 -26.43 5.90
N GLY A 51 -10.30 -25.95 5.39
CA GLY A 51 -11.43 -25.47 6.18
C GLY A 51 -11.24 -24.07 6.77
N GLN A 52 -10.23 -23.30 6.33
CA GLN A 52 -10.02 -21.91 6.75
C GLN A 52 -10.80 -20.96 5.84
N LEU A 53 -11.13 -19.77 6.34
CA LEU A 53 -11.79 -18.75 5.52
C LEU A 53 -10.84 -18.23 4.42
N ASP A 54 -11.26 -18.33 3.16
CA ASP A 54 -10.57 -17.72 2.03
C ASP A 54 -11.06 -16.29 1.85
N MET A 55 -10.42 -15.37 2.58
CA MET A 55 -10.74 -13.95 2.59
C MET A 55 -9.47 -13.12 2.68
N GLY A 56 -9.56 -11.88 2.21
CA GLY A 56 -8.42 -10.98 2.24
C GLY A 56 -8.65 -9.68 1.49
N LEU A 57 -7.57 -9.16 0.91
CA LEU A 57 -7.54 -7.85 0.27
C LEU A 57 -7.00 -7.98 -1.17
N VAL A 58 -7.79 -7.54 -2.14
CA VAL A 58 -7.29 -7.20 -3.48
C VAL A 58 -6.64 -5.83 -3.38
N PHE A 59 -5.34 -5.81 -3.13
CA PHE A 59 -4.58 -4.57 -2.99
C PHE A 59 -4.35 -3.90 -4.35
N VAL A 60 -4.79 -2.65 -4.50
CA VAL A 60 -4.54 -1.85 -5.71
C VAL A 60 -4.03 -0.47 -5.30
N SER A 61 -2.95 -0.02 -5.92
CA SER A 61 -2.42 1.34 -5.71
C SER A 61 -1.98 2.00 -7.01
N PHE A 62 -2.11 3.33 -7.05
CA PHE A 62 -1.62 4.16 -8.13
C PHE A 62 -0.53 5.10 -7.62
N GLN A 63 0.52 5.24 -8.42
CA GLN A 63 1.68 6.09 -8.14
C GLN A 63 2.28 6.59 -9.45
N ASN A 64 2.91 7.76 -9.43
CA ASN A 64 3.62 8.31 -10.58
C ASN A 64 4.97 7.63 -10.84
N ASN A 65 5.60 7.11 -9.78
CA ASN A 65 6.88 6.41 -9.83
C ASN A 65 6.76 5.12 -9.04
N LEU A 66 6.89 3.98 -9.73
CA LEU A 66 6.74 2.67 -9.12
C LEU A 66 7.81 2.38 -8.05
N LYS A 67 9.07 2.76 -8.32
CA LYS A 67 10.20 2.55 -7.42
C LYS A 67 9.98 3.30 -6.10
N LYS A 68 9.75 4.61 -6.18
CA LYS A 68 9.52 5.48 -5.01
C LYS A 68 8.19 5.21 -4.29
N GLY A 69 7.23 4.58 -4.98
CA GLY A 69 5.91 4.25 -4.46
C GLY A 69 5.88 2.85 -3.85
N PHE A 70 5.32 1.89 -4.59
CA PHE A 70 5.01 0.57 -4.05
C PHE A 70 6.27 -0.20 -3.64
N ILE A 71 7.32 -0.17 -4.47
CA ILE A 71 8.53 -0.97 -4.21
C ILE A 71 9.23 -0.52 -2.92
N ASP A 72 9.52 0.77 -2.76
CA ASP A 72 10.19 1.27 -1.57
C ASP A 72 9.29 1.14 -0.33
N THR A 73 7.96 1.21 -0.49
CA THR A 73 7.01 0.95 0.60
C THR A 73 7.02 -0.51 1.03
N GLN A 74 6.94 -1.45 0.09
CA GLN A 74 6.99 -2.88 0.39
C GLN A 74 8.32 -3.27 1.03
N LYS A 75 9.45 -2.72 0.54
CA LYS A 75 10.76 -2.92 1.17
C LYS A 75 10.79 -2.49 2.63
N ARG A 76 10.11 -1.40 2.97
CA ARG A 76 9.97 -0.96 4.36
C ARG A 76 9.07 -1.87 5.17
N LEU A 77 8.09 -2.53 4.57
CA LEU A 77 7.15 -3.43 5.25
C LEU A 77 7.71 -4.84 5.48
N ASN A 78 8.74 -5.27 4.72
CA ASN A 78 9.34 -6.60 4.88
C ASN A 78 9.70 -6.96 6.33
N GLY A 79 9.13 -8.03 6.87
CA GLY A 79 9.32 -8.47 8.24
C GLY A 79 8.47 -7.71 9.27
N GLU A 80 7.36 -7.09 8.85
CA GLU A 80 6.42 -6.48 9.79
C GLU A 80 5.60 -7.54 10.56
N PRO A 81 5.10 -7.22 11.77
CA PRO A 81 4.28 -8.15 12.54
C PRO A 81 3.05 -8.68 11.79
N LEU A 82 2.51 -7.89 10.84
CA LEU A 82 1.33 -8.24 10.06
C LEU A 82 1.55 -9.44 9.12
N GLU A 83 2.80 -9.72 8.70
CA GLU A 83 3.13 -10.85 7.82
C GLU A 83 2.74 -12.22 8.42
N ARG A 84 2.55 -12.29 9.74
CA ARG A 84 2.03 -13.50 10.41
C ARG A 84 0.57 -13.80 10.08
N TYR A 85 -0.18 -12.82 9.57
CA TYR A 85 -1.62 -12.91 9.34
C TYR A 85 -2.00 -12.74 7.87
N ILE A 86 -1.10 -12.24 7.04
CA ILE A 86 -1.34 -12.01 5.61
C ILE A 86 -0.32 -12.77 4.78
N LYS A 87 -0.77 -13.36 3.67
CA LYS A 87 0.10 -14.04 2.72
C LYS A 87 -0.19 -13.55 1.31
N PRO A 88 0.72 -12.81 0.65
CA PRO A 88 0.56 -12.49 -0.75
C PRO A 88 0.70 -13.77 -1.58
N PHE A 89 -0.31 -14.11 -2.37
CA PHE A 89 -0.32 -15.31 -3.21
C PHE A 89 -0.34 -14.99 -4.72
N TRP A 90 -0.72 -13.76 -5.09
CA TRP A 90 -0.58 -13.22 -6.45
C TRP A 90 -0.21 -11.74 -6.41
N TRP A 91 0.53 -11.27 -7.43
CA TRP A 91 0.82 -9.85 -7.63
C TRP A 91 1.06 -9.53 -9.11
N GLY A 92 0.97 -8.25 -9.47
CA GLY A 92 1.25 -7.77 -10.83
C GLY A 92 1.43 -6.26 -10.87
N LEU A 93 2.08 -5.77 -11.93
CA LEU A 93 2.30 -4.35 -12.19
C LEU A 93 1.69 -3.99 -13.54
N LEU A 94 0.92 -2.90 -13.57
CA LEU A 94 0.30 -2.40 -14.79
C LEU A 94 0.61 -0.92 -14.97
N LEU A 95 0.82 -0.51 -16.22
CA LEU A 95 0.86 0.89 -16.61
C LEU A 95 -0.56 1.34 -16.96
N ARG A 96 -1.09 2.31 -16.21
CA ARG A 96 -2.35 2.96 -16.59
C ARG A 96 -2.11 3.85 -17.80
N ILE A 97 -2.71 3.50 -18.93
CA ILE A 97 -2.75 4.37 -20.10
C ILE A 97 -3.84 5.43 -19.95
N THR A 98 -3.51 6.68 -20.28
CA THR A 98 -4.49 7.76 -20.40
C THR A 98 -5.10 7.75 -21.80
N ARG A 99 -6.43 7.88 -21.91
CA ARG A 99 -7.09 8.05 -23.22
C ARG A 99 -6.51 9.29 -23.92
N ARG A 100 -6.11 9.15 -25.20
CA ARG A 100 -5.98 10.29 -26.10
C ARG A 100 -7.37 10.88 -26.31
N HIS A 101 -7.58 12.14 -25.95
CA HIS A 101 -8.72 12.89 -26.47
C HIS A 101 -8.41 13.23 -27.93
N HIS A 102 -9.02 12.50 -28.88
CA HIS A 102 -9.16 13.01 -30.24
C HIS A 102 -10.15 14.17 -30.17
N LYS A 103 -9.66 15.41 -30.28
CA LYS A 103 -10.51 16.52 -30.72
C LYS A 103 -10.89 16.19 -32.16
N GLN A 104 -12.13 15.76 -32.39
CA GLN A 104 -12.75 15.94 -33.70
C GLN A 104 -12.93 17.45 -33.85
N ALA A 105 -12.10 18.07 -34.70
CA ALA A 105 -12.44 19.36 -35.27
C ALA A 105 -13.64 19.10 -36.18
N ILE A 106 -14.82 19.55 -35.74
CA ILE A 106 -16.00 19.68 -36.61
C ILE A 106 -16.08 21.17 -36.91
N TYR A 107 -16.16 21.44 -38.21
CA TYR A 107 -16.15 22.71 -38.97
C TYR A 107 -16.60 23.98 -38.24
#